data_AF-A0A485C0V6-F1
#
_entry.id   AF-A0A485C0V6-F1
#
_cell.length_a   1.000
_cell.length_b   1.000
_cell.length_c   1.000
_cell.angle_alpha   90.00
_cell.angle_beta   90.00
_cell.angle_gamma   90.00
#
_symmetry.space_group_name_H-M   'P 1'
#
loop_
_entity.id
_entity.type
_entity.pdbx_description
1 polymer ?
#
loop_
_entity_poly.entity_id
_entity_poly.type
_entity_poly.pdbx_seq_one_letter_code
_entity_poly.pdbx_strand_id
1 'polypeptide(L)'
;MTDTTFIPDYLKPALERLAAAREAHLEQARRMEDTLTAITRAEEQKAALEQDNGSDTRTWRAAFRAGGAMLTDELKAAISSEWPAGSWRRNATT
;
A
#
# COMPACT_ATOMS: atom_id res chain seq x y z
N MET A 1 3.05 -56.62 -2.47
CA MET A 1 1.91 -56.38 -3.38
C MET A 1 1.86 -54.88 -3.62
N THR A 2 2.11 -54.43 -4.84
CA THR A 2 1.95 -53.02 -5.21
C THR A 2 0.46 -52.74 -5.33
N ASP A 3 -0.07 -51.88 -4.47
CA ASP A 3 -1.44 -51.41 -4.51
C ASP A 3 -1.57 -50.43 -5.70
N THR A 4 -1.65 -50.99 -6.91
CA THR A 4 -1.90 -50.21 -8.11
C THR A 4 -3.39 -49.89 -8.10
N THR A 5 -3.74 -48.68 -7.65
CA THR A 5 -5.11 -48.18 -7.71
C THR A 5 -5.63 -48.31 -9.14
N PHE A 6 -6.56 -49.23 -9.37
CA PHE A 6 -7.21 -49.40 -10.66
C PHE A 6 -8.17 -48.24 -10.90
N ILE A 7 -7.83 -47.37 -11.84
CA ILE A 7 -8.67 -46.24 -12.26
C ILE A 7 -9.40 -46.65 -13.54
N PRO A 8 -10.73 -46.75 -13.52
CA PRO A 8 -11.51 -47.03 -14.72
C PRO A 8 -11.28 -45.99 -15.82
N ASP A 9 -11.21 -46.45 -17.08
CA ASP A 9 -10.92 -45.59 -18.23
C ASP A 9 -11.92 -44.44 -18.41
N TYR A 10 -13.19 -44.68 -18.08
CA TYR A 10 -14.23 -43.66 -18.16
C TYR A 10 -14.04 -42.51 -17.16
N LEU A 11 -13.25 -42.69 -16.10
CA LEU A 11 -12.94 -41.65 -15.11
C LEU A 11 -11.72 -40.82 -15.46
N LYS A 12 -10.82 -41.31 -16.34
CA LYS A 12 -9.59 -40.60 -16.70
C LYS A 12 -9.84 -39.15 -17.14
N PRO A 13 -10.82 -38.85 -18.02
CA PRO A 13 -11.06 -37.46 -18.44
C PRO A 13 -11.57 -36.57 -17.30
N ALA A 14 -12.30 -37.13 -16.33
CA ALA A 14 -12.77 -36.37 -15.18
C ALA A 14 -11.62 -36.04 -14.21
N LEU A 15 -10.68 -36.98 -14.03
CA LEU A 15 -9.51 -36.78 -13.19
C LEU A 15 -8.52 -35.77 -13.80
N GLU A 16 -8.34 -35.77 -15.12
CA GLU A 16 -7.53 -34.76 -15.82
C GLU A 16 -8.13 -33.36 -15.65
N ARG A 17 -9.45 -33.21 -15.80
CA ARG A 17 -10.14 -31.94 -15.55
C ARG A 17 -10.01 -31.48 -14.10
N LEU A 18 -10.09 -32.41 -13.15
CA LEU A 18 -9.90 -32.11 -11.74
C LEU A 18 -8.47 -31.63 -11.46
N ALA A 19 -7.46 -32.30 -12.04
CA ALA A 19 -6.07 -31.90 -11.90
C ALA A 19 -5.82 -30.49 -12.47
N ALA A 20 -6.33 -30.21 -13.68
CA ALA A 20 -6.22 -28.90 -14.30
C ALA A 20 -6.93 -27.80 -13.49
N ALA A 21 -8.13 -28.07 -12.98
CA ALA A 21 -8.85 -27.14 -12.12
C ALA A 21 -8.10 -26.86 -10.82
N ARG A 22 -7.51 -27.90 -10.22
CA ARG A 22 -6.69 -27.75 -9.01
C ARG A 22 -5.47 -26.87 -9.28
N GLU A 23 -4.77 -27.09 -10.37
CA GLU A 23 -3.61 -26.28 -10.75
C GLU A 23 -3.99 -24.81 -10.98
N ALA A 24 -5.07 -24.55 -11.71
CA ALA A 24 -5.58 -23.20 -11.92
C ALA A 24 -5.95 -22.50 -10.61
N HIS A 25 -6.58 -23.21 -9.67
CA HIS A 25 -6.91 -22.67 -8.35
C HIS A 25 -5.68 -22.37 -7.50
N LEU A 26 -4.65 -23.22 -7.55
CA LEU A 26 -3.40 -22.97 -6.81
C LEU A 26 -2.66 -21.75 -7.36
N GLU A 27 -2.62 -21.60 -8.69
CA GLU A 27 -2.02 -20.41 -9.31
C GLU A 27 -2.83 -19.15 -8.97
N GLN A 28 -4.16 -19.24 -8.93
CA GLN A 28 -5.00 -18.13 -8.48
C GLN A 28 -4.74 -17.77 -7.00
N ALA A 29 -4.59 -18.78 -6.13
CA ALA A 29 -4.28 -18.56 -4.73
C ALA A 29 -2.93 -17.84 -4.56
N ARG A 30 -1.90 -18.27 -5.31
CA ARG A 30 -0.59 -17.60 -5.31
C ARG A 30 -0.68 -16.13 -5.73
N ARG A 31 -1.42 -15.84 -6.81
CA ARG A 31 -1.65 -14.45 -7.24
C ARG A 31 -2.38 -13.63 -6.18
N MET A 32 -3.33 -14.23 -5.47
CA MET A 32 -4.03 -13.55 -4.38
C MET A 32 -3.08 -13.22 -3.22
N GLU A 33 -2.20 -14.15 -2.85
CA GLU A 33 -1.14 -13.90 -1.86
C GLU A 33 -0.20 -12.76 -2.28
N ASP A 34 0.19 -12.70 -3.56
CA ASP A 34 0.99 -11.61 -4.11
C ASP A 34 0.25 -10.27 -4.01
N THR A 35 -1.05 -10.25 -4.35
CA THR A 35 -1.86 -9.03 -4.23
C THR A 35 -2.04 -8.57 -2.79
N LEU A 36 -2.24 -9.49 -1.85
CA LEU A 36 -2.37 -9.16 -0.42
C LEU A 36 -1.05 -8.60 0.13
N THR A 37 0.07 -9.19 -0.29
CA THR A 37 1.41 -8.70 0.07
C THR A 37 1.65 -7.29 -0.48
N ALA A 38 1.26 -7.04 -1.74
CA ALA A 38 1.36 -5.72 -2.35
C ALA A 38 0.49 -4.68 -1.63
N ILE A 39 -0.75 -5.04 -1.24
CA ILE A 39 -1.64 -4.17 -0.47
C ILE A 39 -1.03 -3.85 0.89
N THR A 40 -0.57 -4.87 1.62
CA THR A 40 0.05 -4.69 2.95
C THR A 40 1.24 -3.74 2.86
N ARG A 41 2.12 -3.94 1.88
CA ARG A 41 3.26 -3.04 1.65
C ARG A 41 2.83 -1.62 1.31
N ALA A 42 1.77 -1.45 0.52
CA ALA A 42 1.24 -0.13 0.19
C ALA A 42 0.64 0.57 1.42
N GLU A 43 -0.02 -0.17 2.31
CA GLU A 43 -0.52 0.34 3.59
C GLU A 43 0.62 0.78 4.52
N GLU A 44 1.67 -0.04 4.64
CA GLU A 44 2.88 0.32 5.40
C GLU A 44 3.53 1.59 4.85
N GLN A 45 3.68 1.69 3.52
CA GLN A 45 4.23 2.87 2.85
C GLN A 45 3.36 4.10 3.09
N LYS A 46 2.04 3.95 3.01
CA LYS A 46 1.09 5.05 3.28
C LYS A 46 1.21 5.54 4.72
N ALA A 47 1.26 4.62 5.70
CA ALA A 47 1.41 4.98 7.11
C ALA A 47 2.73 5.71 7.37
N ALA A 48 3.84 5.28 6.75
CA ALA A 48 5.12 5.97 6.84
C ALA A 48 5.05 7.40 6.26
N LEU A 49 4.46 7.56 5.07
CA LEU A 49 4.29 8.88 4.45
C LEU A 49 3.40 9.81 5.28
N GLU A 50 2.31 9.31 5.86
CA GLU A 50 1.44 10.10 6.75
C GLU A 50 2.18 10.56 8.02
N GLN A 51 3.04 9.69 8.58
CA GLN A 51 3.88 10.02 9.72
C GLN A 51 4.92 11.10 9.37
N ASP A 52 5.64 10.94 8.26
CA ASP A 52 6.65 11.88 7.78
C ASP A 52 6.03 13.24 7.51
N ASN A 53 4.92 13.26 6.76
CA ASN A 53 4.17 14.49 6.46
C ASN A 53 3.69 15.20 7.74
N GLY A 54 3.20 14.44 8.73
CA GLY A 54 2.81 14.97 10.03
C GLY A 54 3.99 15.49 10.87
N SER A 55 5.20 14.98 10.65
CA SER A 55 6.44 15.48 11.25
C SER A 55 6.90 16.77 10.59
N ASP A 56 6.90 16.82 9.26
CA ASP A 56 7.26 17.99 8.46
C ASP A 56 6.35 19.17 8.77
N THR A 57 5.03 18.94 8.81
CA THR A 57 4.06 19.95 9.24
C THR A 57 4.35 20.48 10.65
N ARG A 58 4.70 19.61 11.62
CA ARG A 58 5.02 20.05 13.00
C ARG A 58 6.30 20.89 13.06
N THR A 59 7.33 20.46 12.33
CA THR A 59 8.61 21.18 12.21
C THR A 59 8.40 22.55 11.57
N TRP A 60 7.62 22.59 10.49
CA TRP A 60 7.22 23.82 9.82
C TRP A 60 6.49 24.79 10.76
N ARG A 61 5.49 24.32 11.52
CA ARG A 61 4.78 25.17 12.50
C ARG A 61 5.70 25.68 13.61
N ALA A 62 6.71 24.92 14.01
CA ALA A 62 7.70 25.36 14.99
C ALA A 62 8.58 26.49 14.42
N ALA A 63 9.08 26.33 13.19
CA ALA A 63 9.85 27.35 12.49
C ALA A 63 9.03 28.63 12.24
N PHE A 64 7.77 28.50 11.85
CA PHE A 64 6.85 29.62 11.69
C PHE A 64 6.68 30.44 12.99
N ARG A 65 6.49 29.75 14.13
CA ARG A 65 6.36 30.40 15.45
C ARG A 65 7.67 31.03 15.91
N ALA A 66 8.80 30.36 15.69
CA ALA A 66 10.12 30.89 16.01
C ALA A 66 10.45 32.15 15.19
N GLY A 67 10.01 32.20 13.93
CA GLY A 67 10.09 33.38 13.05
C GLY A 67 9.07 34.47 13.36
N GLY A 68 8.39 34.45 14.52
CA GLY A 68 7.45 35.49 14.93
C GLY A 68 6.14 35.50 14.13
N ALA A 69 5.70 34.34 13.62
CA ALA A 69 4.53 34.19 12.75
C ALA A 69 4.65 34.95 11.40
N MET A 70 5.90 35.16 10.95
CA MET A 70 6.20 35.70 9.63
C MET A 70 6.34 34.57 8.61
N LEU A 71 5.66 34.69 7.47
CA LEU A 71 5.68 33.68 6.41
C LEU A 71 6.79 34.00 5.39
N THR A 72 8.00 33.50 5.63
CA THR A 72 9.15 33.68 4.71
C THR A 72 9.00 32.83 3.45
N ASP A 73 9.76 33.15 2.40
CA ASP A 73 9.66 32.43 1.13
C ASP A 73 10.24 31.01 1.23
N GLU A 74 11.26 30.81 2.07
CA GLU A 74 11.79 29.49 2.41
C GLU A 74 10.75 28.64 3.12
N LEU A 75 10.01 29.25 4.05
CA LEU A 75 8.94 28.58 4.78
C LEU A 75 7.77 28.23 3.83
N LYS A 76 7.43 29.08 2.87
CA LYS A 76 6.44 28.73 1.82
C LYS A 76 6.94 27.57 0.96
N ALA A 77 8.18 27.62 0.51
CA ALA A 77 8.78 26.60 -0.35
C ALA A 77 8.82 25.23 0.33
N ALA A 78 9.14 25.20 1.63
CA ALA A 78 9.25 23.96 2.41
C ALA A 78 7.98 23.12 2.47
N ILE A 79 6.79 23.71 2.28
CA ILE A 79 5.50 23.00 2.36
C ILE A 79 4.61 23.22 1.13
N SER A 80 5.14 23.86 0.07
CA SER A 80 4.36 24.21 -1.12
C SER A 80 3.93 23.00 -1.95
N SER A 81 4.60 21.86 -1.81
CA SER A 81 4.18 20.58 -2.41
C SER A 81 3.04 19.91 -1.64
N GLU A 82 2.90 20.23 -0.36
CA GLU A 82 1.88 19.65 0.53
C GLU A 82 0.61 20.48 0.52
N TRP A 83 0.74 21.81 0.56
CA TRP A 83 -0.40 22.72 0.73
C TRP A 83 -0.65 23.58 -0.51
N PRO A 84 -1.93 23.69 -0.96
CA PRO A 84 -2.28 24.54 -2.08
C PRO A 84 -2.00 26.02 -1.76
N ALA A 85 -1.60 26.77 -2.79
CA ALA A 85 -1.25 28.18 -2.64
C ALA A 85 -2.38 28.98 -1.97
N GLY A 86 -2.03 29.77 -0.96
CA GLY A 86 -2.97 30.59 -0.18
C GLY A 86 -3.56 29.91 1.06
N SER A 87 -3.32 28.62 1.28
CA SER A 87 -3.84 27.89 2.45
C SER A 87 -2.97 27.97 3.72
N TRP A 88 -1.76 28.52 3.61
CA TRP A 88 -0.73 28.48 4.67
C TRP A 88 -1.16 29.04 6.02
N ARG A 89 -1.87 30.18 6.06
CA ARG A 89 -2.29 30.78 7.34
C ARG A 89 -3.37 29.98 8.05
N ARG A 90 -4.28 29.32 7.32
CA ARG A 90 -5.33 28.48 7.93
C ARG A 90 -4.76 27.23 8.56
N ASN A 91 -3.84 26.57 7.86
CA ASN A 91 -3.22 25.33 8.32
C ASN A 91 -2.13 25.57 9.39
N ALA A 92 -1.62 26.80 9.51
CA ALA A 92 -0.69 27.19 10.58
C ALA A 92 -1.36 27.26 11.97
N THR A 93 -2.67 27.52 12.04
CA THR A 93 -3.46 27.68 13.27
C THR A 93 -4.25 26.44 13.68
N THR A 94 -4.29 25.42 12.83
CA THR A 94 -4.98 24.14 13.07
C THR A 94 -3.97 23.10 13.48
#